data_AF-A0A7C3SLY1-F1
#
_entry.id   AF-A0A7C3SLY1-F1
#
_cell.length_a   1.000
_cell.length_b   1.000
_cell.length_c   1.000
_cell.angle_alpha   90.00
_cell.angle_beta   90.00
_cell.angle_gamma   90.00
#
_symmetry.space_group_name_H-M   'P 1'
#
loop_
_entity.id
_entity.type
_entity.pdbx_description
1 polymer ?
#
loop_
_entity_poly.entity_id
_entity_poly.type
_entity_poly.pdbx_seq_one_letter_code
_entity_poly.pdbx_strand_id
1 'polypeptide(L)'
;MSPRKFTGKIRTDPWESLARGPREVMASLWDEYLTDVLPGSKKSARFRGLRRRIEEAAGYDEIFQKWNSLAPEGRAQAWRRLLEAARLETEAARRVCLRCGECCENSSPFLLVSDLPLFLQEVLTWNEVYALPRGDLVVTREGQPLILKEERLRVRQVLGSRQCWFYQVVQKRCRIYERRPEQCRRWQCWDEPPEPESSEFLTREHLFGQIPKIWDLITAHQKRCDRTQVREVLARLAGGEEEAGDFLFEALHFDHHLRQMLLREWNLSTAATEMLLGRSLVDFLHALGYKATLTPEGVYTLRPGEQE
;
A
#
# COMPACT_ATOMS: atom_id res chain seq x y z
N MET A 1 0.29 -25.86 -11.09
CA MET A 1 -0.32 -24.76 -11.88
C MET A 1 -0.73 -25.34 -13.23
N SER A 2 -2.02 -25.55 -13.47
CA SER A 2 -2.49 -26.03 -14.78
C SER A 2 -2.26 -24.96 -15.85
N PRO A 3 -1.79 -25.31 -17.06
CA PRO A 3 -1.64 -24.36 -18.15
C PRO A 3 -3.03 -23.82 -18.52
N ARG A 4 -3.27 -22.53 -18.28
CA ARG A 4 -4.52 -21.87 -18.70
C ARG A 4 -4.54 -21.88 -20.23
N LYS A 5 -5.54 -22.55 -20.81
CA LYS A 5 -5.75 -22.61 -22.27
C LYS A 5 -6.31 -21.27 -22.74
N PHE A 6 -5.66 -20.68 -23.73
CA PHE A 6 -6.13 -19.53 -24.51
C PHE A 6 -7.50 -19.85 -25.13
N THR A 7 -8.52 -19.03 -24.84
CA THR A 7 -9.88 -19.18 -25.39
C THR A 7 -10.25 -17.92 -26.18
N GLY A 8 -9.60 -17.72 -27.33
CA GLY A 8 -9.96 -16.61 -28.22
C GLY A 8 -11.43 -16.70 -28.64
N LYS A 9 -12.20 -15.63 -28.42
CA LYS A 9 -13.61 -15.53 -28.82
C LYS A 9 -13.74 -14.84 -30.17
N ILE A 10 -13.27 -15.48 -31.26
CA ILE A 10 -13.69 -15.20 -32.64
C ILE A 10 -13.79 -16.56 -33.38
N ARG A 11 -14.81 -16.72 -34.24
CA ARG A 11 -15.35 -17.96 -34.85
C ARG A 11 -14.42 -18.78 -35.78
N THR A 12 -13.10 -18.77 -35.61
CA THR A 12 -12.14 -19.57 -36.40
C THR A 12 -10.91 -19.91 -35.57
N ASP A 13 -10.19 -20.98 -35.93
CA ASP A 13 -8.91 -21.35 -35.31
C ASP A 13 -7.97 -20.11 -35.24
N PRO A 14 -7.46 -19.73 -34.04
CA PRO A 14 -6.52 -18.62 -33.90
C PRO A 14 -5.32 -18.70 -34.87
N TRP A 15 -4.89 -19.91 -35.20
CA TRP A 15 -3.79 -20.12 -36.15
C TRP A 15 -4.17 -19.75 -37.58
N GLU A 16 -5.37 -20.09 -38.02
CA GLU A 16 -5.89 -19.68 -39.34
C GLU A 16 -6.07 -18.16 -39.41
N SER A 17 -6.53 -17.57 -38.31
CA SER A 17 -6.72 -16.12 -38.18
C SER A 17 -5.39 -15.35 -38.25
N LEU A 18 -4.32 -15.88 -37.64
CA LEU A 18 -2.96 -15.31 -37.78
C LEU A 18 -2.40 -15.51 -39.19
N ALA A 19 -2.65 -16.66 -39.81
CA ALA A 19 -2.13 -16.98 -41.14
C ALA A 19 -2.74 -16.10 -42.24
N ARG A 20 -4.04 -15.78 -42.15
CA ARG A 20 -4.79 -15.08 -43.20
C ARG A 20 -5.20 -13.66 -42.85
N GLY A 21 -5.36 -13.35 -41.57
CA GLY A 21 -5.87 -12.06 -41.09
C GLY A 21 -4.88 -10.91 -41.25
N PRO A 22 -5.37 -9.66 -41.30
CA PRO A 22 -4.53 -8.48 -41.32
C PRO A 22 -3.89 -8.21 -39.95
N ARG A 23 -2.98 -7.25 -39.87
CA ARG A 23 -2.25 -6.87 -38.66
C ARG A 23 -3.15 -6.50 -37.47
N GLU A 24 -4.35 -5.98 -37.73
CA GLU A 24 -5.34 -5.65 -36.70
C GLU A 24 -5.88 -6.91 -36.01
N VAL A 25 -6.04 -8.02 -36.76
CA VAL A 25 -6.41 -9.32 -36.19
C VAL A 25 -5.28 -9.86 -35.32
N MET A 26 -4.03 -9.76 -35.79
CA MET A 26 -2.86 -10.14 -34.98
C MET A 26 -2.78 -9.32 -33.69
N ALA A 27 -2.98 -8.00 -33.76
CA ALA A 27 -2.96 -7.13 -32.59
C ALA A 27 -4.08 -7.45 -31.59
N SER A 28 -5.28 -7.78 -32.07
CA SER A 28 -6.39 -8.22 -31.21
C SER A 28 -6.05 -9.52 -30.49
N LEU A 29 -5.55 -10.53 -31.22
CA LEU A 29 -5.14 -11.81 -30.64
C LEU A 29 -3.96 -11.66 -29.66
N TRP A 30 -3.05 -10.72 -29.96
CA TRP A 30 -1.94 -10.39 -29.06
C TRP A 30 -2.43 -9.75 -27.76
N ASP A 31 -3.36 -8.80 -27.85
CA ASP A 31 -3.97 -8.16 -26.68
C ASP A 31 -4.74 -9.17 -25.82
N GLU A 32 -5.51 -10.08 -26.44
CA GLU A 32 -6.16 -11.21 -25.76
C GLU A 32 -5.12 -12.10 -25.07
N TYR A 33 -4.08 -12.53 -25.78
CA TYR A 33 -3.03 -13.38 -25.24
C TYR A 33 -2.37 -12.75 -24.02
N LEU A 34 -1.93 -11.49 -24.11
CA LEU A 34 -1.33 -10.78 -22.98
C LEU A 34 -2.29 -10.62 -21.80
N THR A 35 -3.59 -10.48 -22.06
CA THR A 35 -4.61 -10.44 -20.98
C THR A 35 -4.64 -11.75 -20.20
N ASP A 36 -4.51 -12.87 -20.91
CA ASP A 36 -4.58 -14.21 -20.31
C ASP A 36 -3.29 -14.59 -19.57
N VAL A 37 -2.14 -14.15 -20.07
CA VAL A 37 -0.83 -14.56 -19.53
C VAL A 37 -0.21 -13.57 -18.55
N LEU A 38 -0.47 -12.27 -18.70
CA LEU A 38 0.10 -11.27 -17.80
C LEU A 38 -0.76 -11.11 -16.54
N PRO A 39 -0.14 -10.94 -15.36
CA PRO A 39 -0.89 -10.76 -14.14
C PRO A 39 -1.50 -9.36 -14.03
N GLY A 40 -2.65 -9.29 -13.37
CA GLY A 40 -3.35 -8.05 -13.04
C GLY A 40 -4.17 -7.47 -14.19
N SER A 41 -4.81 -6.33 -13.92
CA SER A 41 -5.65 -5.64 -14.92
C SER A 41 -4.80 -4.90 -15.97
N LYS A 42 -5.32 -4.76 -17.20
CA LYS A 42 -4.78 -3.86 -18.25
C LYS A 42 -4.58 -2.42 -17.78
N LYS A 43 -5.37 -2.00 -16.80
CA LYS A 43 -5.30 -0.66 -16.18
C LYS A 43 -4.16 -0.53 -15.18
N SER A 44 -3.52 -1.62 -14.76
CA SER A 44 -2.36 -1.55 -13.85
C SER A 44 -1.14 -0.99 -14.57
N ALA A 45 -0.33 -0.20 -13.87
CA ALA A 45 0.93 0.31 -14.42
C ALA A 45 1.93 -0.83 -14.62
N ARG A 46 1.85 -1.89 -13.80
CA ARG A 46 2.61 -3.12 -14.02
C ARG A 46 2.31 -3.78 -15.36
N PHE A 47 1.03 -4.02 -15.68
CA PHE A 47 0.64 -4.65 -16.93
C PHE A 47 1.17 -3.86 -18.13
N ARG A 48 0.93 -2.55 -18.16
CA ARG A 48 1.44 -1.67 -19.24
C ARG A 48 2.96 -1.68 -19.33
N GLY A 49 3.64 -1.64 -18.18
CA GLY A 49 5.09 -1.66 -18.11
C GLY A 49 5.69 -2.97 -18.64
N LEU A 50 5.07 -4.11 -18.32
CA LEU A 50 5.51 -5.43 -18.77
C LEU A 50 5.21 -5.65 -20.24
N ARG A 51 4.00 -5.28 -20.71
CA ARG A 51 3.64 -5.29 -22.13
C ARG A 51 4.66 -4.52 -22.96
N ARG A 52 5.02 -3.31 -22.54
CA ARG A 52 6.01 -2.50 -23.26
C ARG A 52 7.37 -3.21 -23.37
N ARG A 53 7.87 -3.81 -22.28
CA ARG A 53 9.15 -4.55 -22.32
C ARG A 53 9.09 -5.74 -23.28
N ILE A 54 7.98 -6.48 -23.25
CA ILE A 54 7.76 -7.62 -24.15
C ILE A 54 7.75 -7.15 -25.61
N GLU A 55 6.98 -6.11 -25.91
CA GLU A 55 6.84 -5.57 -27.26
C GLU A 55 8.16 -4.97 -27.77
N GLU A 56 8.93 -4.29 -26.91
CA GLU A 56 10.28 -3.81 -27.22
C GLU A 56 11.24 -4.97 -27.52
N ALA A 57 11.30 -5.99 -26.66
CA ALA A 57 12.16 -7.16 -26.84
C ALA A 57 11.80 -7.96 -28.11
N ALA A 58 10.51 -8.06 -28.41
CA ALA A 58 10.00 -8.75 -29.58
C ALA A 58 10.11 -7.95 -30.88
N GLY A 59 10.37 -6.63 -30.83
CA GLY A 59 10.31 -5.76 -32.00
C GLY A 59 8.88 -5.66 -32.57
N TYR A 60 7.88 -5.52 -31.70
CA TYR A 60 6.46 -5.53 -32.07
C TYR A 60 6.12 -4.50 -33.16
N ASP A 61 6.67 -3.29 -33.10
CA ASP A 61 6.39 -2.25 -34.08
C ASP A 61 6.78 -2.67 -35.50
N GLU A 62 7.95 -3.31 -35.65
CA GLU A 62 8.40 -3.85 -36.94
C GLU A 62 7.46 -4.95 -37.43
N ILE A 63 7.12 -5.88 -36.53
CA ILE A 63 6.20 -6.99 -36.82
C ILE A 63 4.85 -6.44 -37.29
N PHE A 64 4.28 -5.48 -36.56
CA PHE A 64 2.98 -4.88 -36.85
C PHE A 64 2.96 -4.16 -38.20
N GLN A 65 4.02 -3.42 -38.55
CA GLN A 65 4.10 -2.72 -39.83
C GLN A 65 4.27 -3.69 -41.01
N LYS A 66 5.07 -4.75 -40.86
CA LYS A 66 5.35 -5.71 -41.93
C LYS A 66 4.33 -6.83 -42.04
N TRP A 67 3.46 -7.03 -41.04
CA TRP A 67 2.60 -8.21 -40.93
C TRP A 67 1.83 -8.58 -42.21
N ASN A 68 1.22 -7.58 -42.85
CA ASN A 68 0.39 -7.81 -44.03
C ASN A 68 1.22 -8.29 -45.25
N SER A 69 2.51 -7.95 -45.33
CA SER A 69 3.41 -8.36 -46.41
C SER A 69 4.20 -9.64 -46.10
N LEU A 70 4.13 -10.16 -44.87
CA LEU A 70 4.77 -11.42 -44.52
C LEU A 70 3.99 -12.62 -45.09
N ALA A 71 4.72 -13.55 -45.69
CA ALA A 71 4.23 -14.89 -46.00
C ALA A 71 3.83 -15.64 -44.70
N PRO A 72 2.97 -16.68 -44.79
CA PRO A 72 2.50 -17.42 -43.62
C PRO A 72 3.62 -17.91 -42.68
N GLU A 73 4.74 -18.39 -43.23
CA GLU A 73 5.90 -18.83 -42.44
C GLU A 73 6.54 -17.66 -41.68
N GLY A 74 6.64 -16.50 -42.32
CA GLY A 74 7.15 -15.27 -41.70
C GLY A 74 6.24 -14.78 -40.57
N ARG A 75 4.92 -14.86 -40.74
CA ARG A 75 3.94 -14.55 -39.68
C ARG A 75 4.08 -15.51 -38.50
N ALA A 76 4.24 -16.80 -38.76
CA ALA A 76 4.45 -17.81 -37.71
C ALA A 76 5.75 -17.56 -36.93
N GLN A 77 6.84 -17.19 -37.61
CA GLN A 77 8.11 -16.83 -36.95
C GLN A 77 7.97 -15.56 -36.10
N ALA A 78 7.34 -14.51 -36.64
CA ALA A 78 7.08 -13.28 -35.90
C ALA A 78 6.22 -13.51 -34.65
N TRP A 79 5.17 -14.33 -34.78
CA TRP A 79 4.32 -14.71 -33.65
C TRP A 79 5.10 -15.51 -32.59
N ARG A 80 5.91 -16.49 -32.98
CA ARG A 80 6.78 -17.22 -32.03
C ARG A 80 7.73 -16.29 -31.29
N ARG A 81 8.29 -15.28 -31.97
CA ARG A 81 9.14 -14.26 -31.33
C ARG A 81 8.39 -13.47 -30.26
N LEU A 82 7.14 -13.08 -30.53
CA LEU A 82 6.26 -12.43 -29.54
C LEU A 82 5.99 -13.33 -28.33
N LEU A 83 5.62 -14.59 -28.56
CA LEU A 83 5.35 -15.54 -27.48
C LEU A 83 6.59 -15.82 -26.61
N GLU A 84 7.76 -15.98 -27.24
CA GLU A 84 9.01 -16.22 -26.52
C GLU A 84 9.41 -15.00 -25.68
N ALA A 85 9.31 -13.79 -26.24
CA ALA A 85 9.56 -12.56 -25.49
C ALA A 85 8.58 -12.43 -24.31
N ALA A 86 7.29 -12.72 -24.51
CA ALA A 86 6.30 -12.69 -23.42
C ALA A 86 6.68 -13.66 -22.31
N ARG A 87 7.07 -14.88 -22.65
CA ARG A 87 7.50 -15.89 -21.68
C ARG A 87 8.73 -15.41 -20.89
N LEU A 88 9.79 -14.99 -21.59
CA LEU A 88 11.05 -14.61 -20.97
C LEU A 88 10.90 -13.39 -20.06
N GLU A 89 10.25 -12.33 -20.53
CA GLU A 89 10.05 -11.10 -19.74
C GLU A 89 9.09 -11.32 -18.57
N THR A 90 8.05 -12.13 -18.74
CA THR A 90 7.12 -12.43 -17.64
C THR A 90 7.80 -13.22 -16.54
N GLU A 91 8.62 -14.22 -16.89
CA GLU A 91 9.38 -14.99 -15.90
C GLU A 91 10.44 -14.12 -15.21
N ALA A 92 11.18 -13.30 -15.96
CA ALA A 92 12.14 -12.36 -15.39
C ALA A 92 11.45 -11.35 -14.44
N ALA A 93 10.23 -10.92 -14.77
CA ALA A 93 9.45 -10.01 -13.95
C ALA A 93 8.80 -10.66 -12.72
N ARG A 94 8.78 -12.00 -12.62
CA ARG A 94 7.96 -12.76 -11.66
C ARG A 94 8.36 -12.58 -10.20
N ARG A 95 9.55 -12.06 -9.89
CA ARG A 95 10.02 -11.88 -8.50
C ARG A 95 10.68 -10.52 -8.26
N VAL A 96 10.50 -9.60 -9.20
CA VAL A 96 11.16 -8.29 -9.14
C VAL A 96 10.13 -7.16 -9.26
N CYS A 97 10.43 -6.07 -8.58
CA CYS A 97 9.68 -4.83 -8.73
C CYS A 97 10.07 -4.17 -10.06
N LEU A 98 9.09 -3.99 -10.96
CA LEU A 98 9.28 -3.30 -12.25
C LEU A 98 9.50 -1.79 -12.13
N ARG A 99 9.49 -1.26 -10.90
CA ARG A 99 9.57 0.18 -10.60
C ARG A 99 8.47 0.97 -11.32
N CYS A 100 7.27 0.38 -11.41
CA CYS A 100 6.12 0.99 -12.08
C CYS A 100 5.42 2.09 -11.26
N GLY A 101 5.70 2.19 -9.95
CA GLY A 101 5.14 3.21 -9.06
C GLY A 101 3.78 2.89 -8.45
N GLU A 102 3.02 1.97 -9.05
CA GLU A 102 1.62 1.73 -8.70
C GLU A 102 1.36 1.40 -7.22
N CYS A 103 2.14 0.49 -6.61
CA CYS A 103 1.97 0.22 -5.17
C CYS A 103 2.43 1.41 -4.32
N CYS A 104 3.48 2.11 -4.74
CA CYS A 104 4.03 3.25 -4.02
C CYS A 104 3.11 4.47 -4.02
N GLU A 105 2.24 4.62 -5.02
CA GLU A 105 1.25 5.71 -5.09
C GLU A 105 -0.02 5.37 -4.29
N ASN A 106 -0.35 4.08 -4.16
CA ASN A 106 -1.59 3.62 -3.53
C ASN A 106 -1.42 3.21 -2.05
N SER A 107 -0.21 2.87 -1.60
CA SER A 107 0.04 2.54 -0.20
C SER A 107 1.51 2.77 0.19
N SER A 108 1.75 2.67 1.49
CA SER A 108 3.08 2.61 2.08
C SER A 108 3.21 1.34 2.90
N PRO A 109 4.42 0.78 3.04
CA PRO A 109 4.60 -0.50 3.69
C PRO A 109 4.41 -0.42 5.22
N PHE A 110 3.83 -1.47 5.77
CA PHE A 110 4.05 -1.86 7.17
C PHE A 110 5.47 -2.43 7.32
N LEU A 111 6.07 -2.17 8.47
CA LEU A 111 7.40 -2.64 8.81
C LEU A 111 7.33 -4.00 9.52
N LEU A 112 8.24 -4.89 9.14
CA LEU A 112 8.42 -6.19 9.78
C LEU A 112 9.65 -6.16 10.69
N VAL A 113 9.78 -7.11 11.61
CA VAL A 113 10.93 -7.20 12.53
C VAL A 113 12.26 -7.22 11.78
N SER A 114 12.28 -7.83 10.59
CA SER A 114 13.45 -7.83 9.69
C SER A 114 13.86 -6.44 9.18
N ASP A 115 12.98 -5.43 9.32
CA ASP A 115 13.25 -4.03 8.97
C ASP A 115 13.90 -3.24 10.11
N LEU A 116 14.09 -3.83 11.29
CA LEU A 116 14.81 -3.20 12.40
C LEU A 116 16.18 -2.60 11.99
N PRO A 117 17.01 -3.28 11.16
CA PRO A 117 18.27 -2.71 10.68
C PRO A 117 18.12 -1.40 9.90
N LEU A 118 16.94 -1.10 9.33
CA LEU A 118 16.72 0.17 8.63
C LEU A 118 16.77 1.38 9.58
N PHE A 119 16.42 1.19 10.86
CA PHE A 119 16.58 2.24 11.87
C PHE A 119 18.02 2.34 12.35
N LEU A 120 18.69 1.20 12.59
CA LEU A 120 20.09 1.16 13.03
C LEU A 120 21.05 1.78 12.00
N GLN A 121 20.70 1.71 10.72
CA GLN A 121 21.47 2.27 9.60
C GLN A 121 20.97 3.66 9.18
N GLU A 122 20.07 4.27 9.95
CA GLU A 122 19.49 5.60 9.69
C GLU A 122 18.85 5.74 8.30
N VAL A 123 18.36 4.63 7.73
CA VAL A 123 17.57 4.64 6.50
C VAL A 123 16.15 5.13 6.79
N LEU A 124 15.61 4.71 7.94
CA LEU A 124 14.36 5.18 8.51
C LEU A 124 14.68 5.92 9.81
N THR A 125 14.10 7.10 9.99
CA THR A 125 14.06 7.80 11.26
C THR A 125 12.63 7.85 11.78
N TRP A 126 12.46 8.38 12.99
CA TRP A 126 11.13 8.51 13.60
C TRP A 126 10.27 9.54 12.87
N ASN A 127 10.86 10.37 12.01
CA ASN A 127 10.11 11.32 11.19
C ASN A 127 9.50 10.67 9.95
N GLU A 128 9.94 9.48 9.51
CA GLU A 128 9.40 8.80 8.32
C GLU A 128 8.46 7.65 8.65
N VAL A 129 8.27 7.32 9.93
CA VAL A 129 7.46 6.19 10.40
C VAL A 129 6.49 6.69 11.47
N TYR A 130 5.33 6.04 11.55
CA TYR A 130 4.35 6.29 12.60
C TYR A 130 3.76 4.99 13.11
N ALA A 131 3.28 5.02 14.35
CA ALA A 131 2.64 3.87 14.97
C ALA A 131 1.14 3.83 14.66
N LEU A 132 0.64 2.63 14.41
CA LEU A 132 -0.78 2.32 14.31
C LEU A 132 -1.10 1.32 15.41
N PRO A 133 -1.67 1.77 16.54
CA PRO A 133 -2.00 0.89 17.66
C PRO A 133 -3.00 -0.22 17.27
N ARG A 134 -3.14 -1.22 18.13
CA ARG A 134 -4.26 -2.16 18.04
C ARG A 134 -5.59 -1.40 18.04
N GLY A 135 -6.55 -1.87 17.23
CA GLY A 135 -7.88 -1.27 17.09
C GLY A 135 -7.92 -0.07 16.15
N ASP A 136 -6.78 0.33 15.59
CA ASP A 136 -6.70 1.48 14.69
C ASP A 136 -7.32 1.14 13.32
N LEU A 137 -7.99 2.12 12.70
CA LEU A 137 -8.64 1.98 11.39
C LEU A 137 -7.70 2.38 10.25
N VAL A 138 -7.37 1.45 9.37
CA VAL A 138 -6.55 1.70 8.18
C VAL A 138 -7.35 1.42 6.91
N VAL A 139 -6.87 1.96 5.79
CA VAL A 139 -7.40 1.63 4.46
C VAL A 139 -6.43 0.69 3.76
N THR A 140 -6.91 -0.47 3.30
CA THR A 140 -6.15 -1.43 2.52
C THR A 140 -5.80 -0.86 1.15
N ARG A 141 -4.91 -1.52 0.40
CA ARG A 141 -4.55 -1.09 -0.96
C ARG A 141 -5.78 -0.97 -1.86
N GLU A 142 -6.74 -1.89 -1.72
CA GLU A 142 -7.98 -2.00 -2.48
C GLU A 142 -8.99 -0.91 -2.09
N GLY A 143 -8.68 -0.08 -1.09
CA GLY A 143 -9.56 0.97 -0.61
C GLY A 143 -10.55 0.51 0.45
N GLN A 144 -10.36 -0.68 1.04
CA GLN A 144 -11.28 -1.20 2.04
C GLN A 144 -10.85 -0.78 3.45
N PRO A 145 -11.78 -0.41 4.34
CA PRO A 145 -11.47 -0.18 5.75
C PRO A 145 -11.07 -1.49 6.44
N LEU A 146 -10.04 -1.46 7.26
CA LEU A 146 -9.55 -2.58 8.07
C LEU A 146 -9.22 -2.09 9.47
N ILE A 147 -9.74 -2.77 10.49
CA ILE A 147 -9.36 -2.54 11.89
C ILE A 147 -8.19 -3.47 12.23
N LEU A 148 -7.12 -2.89 12.75
CA LEU A 148 -5.92 -3.66 13.10
C LEU A 148 -6.13 -4.50 14.35
N LYS A 149 -5.71 -5.77 14.30
CA LYS A 149 -5.75 -6.71 15.42
C LYS A 149 -4.55 -6.57 16.36
N GLU A 150 -3.44 -6.08 15.84
CA GLU A 150 -2.19 -5.83 16.56
C GLU A 150 -1.63 -4.45 16.21
N GLU A 151 -0.62 -4.01 16.96
CA GLU A 151 0.13 -2.82 16.60
C GLU A 151 0.93 -3.07 15.32
N ARG A 152 0.96 -2.08 14.42
CA ARG A 152 1.83 -2.08 13.24
C ARG A 152 2.55 -0.74 13.14
N LEU A 153 3.83 -0.77 12.75
CA LEU A 153 4.55 0.43 12.32
C LEU A 153 4.44 0.60 10.81
N ARG A 154 4.23 1.83 10.35
CA ARG A 154 4.03 2.11 8.92
C ARG A 154 4.90 3.27 8.46
N VAL A 155 5.48 3.11 7.27
CA VAL A 155 6.14 4.22 6.57
C VAL A 155 5.11 5.29 6.25
N ARG A 156 5.45 6.55 6.48
CA ARG A 156 4.56 7.68 6.21
C ARG A 156 4.09 7.75 4.78
N GLN A 157 2.96 8.41 4.63
CA GLN A 157 2.42 8.82 3.35
C GLN A 157 2.58 10.32 3.17
N VAL A 158 2.64 10.78 1.93
CA VAL A 158 2.60 12.21 1.61
C VAL A 158 1.24 12.75 2.04
N LEU A 159 1.23 13.87 2.76
CA LEU A 159 0.04 14.49 3.31
C LEU A 159 -1.06 14.66 2.25
N GLY A 160 -2.30 14.30 2.59
CA GLY A 160 -3.44 14.36 1.67
C GLY A 160 -3.44 13.29 0.58
N SER A 161 -2.55 12.29 0.64
CA SER A 161 -2.48 11.22 -0.34
C SER A 161 -2.15 9.88 0.31
N ARG A 162 -2.21 8.81 -0.50
CA ARG A 162 -1.80 7.46 -0.10
C ARG A 162 -0.36 7.13 -0.53
N GLN A 163 0.32 8.09 -1.17
CA GLN A 163 1.65 7.88 -1.73
C GLN A 163 2.67 7.67 -0.61
N CYS A 164 3.47 6.62 -0.72
CA CYS A 164 4.62 6.38 0.15
C CYS A 164 5.60 7.56 0.14
N TRP A 165 6.02 7.99 1.32
CA TRP A 165 6.95 9.10 1.54
C TRP A 165 8.25 8.99 0.72
N PHE A 166 8.77 7.78 0.52
CA PHE A 166 10.02 7.57 -0.20
C PHE A 166 9.90 7.54 -1.73
N TYR A 167 8.69 7.54 -2.27
CA TYR A 167 8.49 7.49 -3.71
C TYR A 167 8.51 8.89 -4.33
N GLN A 168 9.27 9.04 -5.42
CA GLN A 168 9.38 10.25 -6.21
C GLN A 168 8.65 10.06 -7.53
N VAL A 169 7.42 10.56 -7.62
CA VAL A 169 6.51 10.39 -8.77
C VAL A 169 7.16 10.85 -10.07
N VAL A 170 7.75 12.06 -10.09
CA VAL A 170 8.37 12.66 -11.29
C VAL A 170 9.47 11.75 -11.86
N GLN A 171 10.27 11.16 -10.97
CA GLN A 171 11.42 10.33 -11.34
C GLN A 171 11.07 8.83 -11.40
N LYS A 172 9.82 8.47 -11.07
CA LYS A 172 9.31 7.09 -10.93
C LYS A 172 10.27 6.18 -10.14
N ARG A 173 10.83 6.70 -9.04
CA ARG A 173 11.84 5.98 -8.25
C ARG A 173 11.55 6.01 -6.75
N CYS A 174 11.95 4.94 -6.07
CA CYS A 174 11.99 4.90 -4.61
C CYS A 174 13.38 5.34 -4.13
N ARG A 175 13.44 6.33 -3.24
CA ARG A 175 14.68 6.88 -2.69
C ARG A 175 15.50 5.85 -1.90
N ILE A 176 14.84 4.85 -1.34
CA ILE A 176 15.46 3.78 -0.54
C ILE A 176 15.35 2.43 -1.24
N TYR A 177 15.27 2.35 -2.58
CA TYR A 177 14.94 1.10 -3.28
C TYR A 177 15.80 -0.11 -2.86
N GLU A 178 17.12 0.05 -2.77
CA GLU A 178 18.03 -1.04 -2.37
C GLU A 178 17.89 -1.42 -0.89
N ARG A 179 17.42 -0.49 -0.06
CA ARG A 179 17.17 -0.65 1.38
C ARG A 179 15.68 -0.55 1.71
N ARG A 180 14.83 -1.00 0.79
CA ARG A 180 13.38 -0.91 0.94
C ARG A 180 12.90 -1.90 2.02
N PRO A 181 11.79 -1.59 2.72
CA PRO A 181 11.20 -2.47 3.71
C PRO A 181 10.88 -3.86 3.15
N GLU A 182 10.90 -4.86 4.02
CA GLU A 182 10.68 -6.26 3.70
C GLU A 182 9.31 -6.47 3.06
N GLN A 183 8.27 -5.79 3.55
CA GLN A 183 6.96 -5.86 2.91
C GLN A 183 7.05 -5.43 1.43
N CYS A 184 7.83 -4.39 1.07
CA CYS A 184 8.03 -4.01 -0.33
C CYS A 184 8.85 -5.04 -1.14
N ARG A 185 9.67 -5.87 -0.50
CA ARG A 185 10.43 -6.95 -1.14
C ARG A 185 9.54 -8.17 -1.39
N ARG A 186 8.70 -8.51 -0.40
CA ARG A 186 7.70 -9.57 -0.47
C ARG A 186 6.55 -9.23 -1.41
N TRP A 187 6.24 -7.94 -1.57
CA TRP A 187 5.07 -7.51 -2.31
C TRP A 187 5.12 -7.99 -3.76
N GLN A 188 4.16 -8.84 -4.09
CA GLN A 188 3.94 -9.32 -5.43
C GLN A 188 2.92 -8.38 -6.08
N CYS A 189 3.32 -7.60 -7.08
CA CYS A 189 2.37 -6.75 -7.80
C CYS A 189 1.37 -7.55 -8.66
N TRP A 190 1.44 -8.87 -8.60
CA TRP A 190 0.74 -9.85 -9.44
C TRP A 190 -0.08 -10.88 -8.64
N ASP A 191 0.12 -10.94 -7.32
CA ASP A 191 -0.61 -11.81 -6.39
C ASP A 191 -0.64 -11.13 -5.02
N GLU A 192 -1.62 -11.46 -4.20
CA GLU A 192 -1.61 -11.03 -2.80
C GLU A 192 -0.53 -11.84 -2.06
N PRO A 193 0.54 -11.20 -1.52
CA PRO A 193 1.47 -11.93 -0.68
C PRO A 193 0.70 -12.47 0.54
N PRO A 194 1.10 -13.63 1.10
CA PRO A 194 0.51 -14.09 2.36
C PRO A 194 0.60 -12.97 3.40
N GLU A 195 -0.49 -12.77 4.15
CA GLU A 195 -0.47 -11.78 5.24
C GLU A 195 0.63 -12.19 6.22
N PRO A 196 1.52 -11.26 6.62
CA PRO A 196 2.51 -11.55 7.65
C PRO A 196 1.84 -12.04 8.93
N GLU A 197 2.47 -12.97 9.62
CA GLU A 197 1.99 -13.36 10.94
C GLU A 197 2.12 -12.18 11.91
N SER A 198 1.27 -12.14 12.95
CA SER A 198 1.31 -11.04 13.93
C SER A 198 2.69 -10.88 14.59
N SER A 199 3.45 -11.97 14.73
CA SER A 199 4.82 -12.01 15.26
C SER A 199 5.87 -11.39 14.33
N GLU A 200 5.56 -11.23 13.04
CA GLU A 200 6.48 -10.67 12.06
C GLU A 200 6.46 -9.14 12.06
N PHE A 201 5.43 -8.49 12.60
CA PHE A 201 5.35 -7.03 12.59
C PHE A 201 6.35 -6.39 13.56
N LEU A 202 7.03 -5.35 13.08
CA LEU A 202 7.83 -4.50 13.96
C LEU A 202 6.88 -3.62 14.78
N THR A 203 7.14 -3.57 16.08
CA THR A 203 6.39 -2.77 17.06
C THR A 203 7.31 -1.74 17.72
N ARG A 204 6.70 -0.78 18.42
CA ARG A 204 7.41 0.18 19.27
C ARG A 204 8.22 -0.51 20.37
N GLU A 205 7.79 -1.66 20.87
CA GLU A 205 8.50 -2.42 21.90
C GLU A 205 9.90 -2.86 21.43
N HIS A 206 10.01 -3.32 20.18
CA HIS A 206 11.29 -3.71 19.58
C HIS A 206 12.28 -2.54 19.52
N LEU A 207 11.79 -1.30 19.43
CA LEU A 207 12.60 -0.09 19.32
C LEU A 207 12.87 0.57 20.67
N PHE A 208 11.89 0.55 21.58
CA PHE A 208 11.87 1.38 22.78
C PHE A 208 11.72 0.61 24.08
N GLY A 209 11.46 -0.70 24.04
CA GLY A 209 11.20 -1.52 25.24
C GLY A 209 12.35 -1.54 26.24
N GLN A 210 13.58 -1.27 25.78
CA GLN A 210 14.77 -1.18 26.63
C GLN A 210 15.03 0.24 27.17
N ILE A 211 14.15 1.22 26.87
CA ILE A 211 14.24 2.61 27.33
C ILE A 211 13.05 2.89 28.25
N PRO A 212 13.14 2.60 29.56
CA PRO A 212 12.00 2.61 30.47
C PRO A 212 11.15 3.89 30.40
N LYS A 213 11.80 5.06 30.41
CA LYS A 213 11.11 6.37 30.34
C LYS A 213 10.24 6.54 29.09
N ILE A 214 10.70 6.07 27.93
CA ILE A 214 9.93 6.16 26.68
C ILE A 214 8.83 5.09 26.68
N TRP A 215 9.17 3.87 27.11
CA TRP A 215 8.23 2.76 27.13
C TRP A 215 7.06 2.97 28.09
N ASP A 216 7.31 3.49 29.29
CA ASP A 216 6.29 3.84 30.27
C ASP A 216 5.30 4.87 29.71
N LEU A 217 5.81 5.84 28.96
CA LEU A 217 4.99 6.86 28.30
C LEU A 217 4.12 6.24 27.20
N ILE A 218 4.70 5.39 26.34
CA ILE A 218 3.98 4.69 25.27
C ILE A 218 2.86 3.83 25.84
N THR A 219 3.15 3.04 26.86
CA THR A 219 2.20 2.11 27.48
C THR A 219 1.10 2.84 28.25
N ALA A 220 1.44 3.93 28.95
CA ALA A 220 0.45 4.79 29.60
C ALA A 220 -0.52 5.41 28.58
N HIS A 221 -0.01 5.85 27.42
CA HIS A 221 -0.82 6.36 26.32
C HIS A 221 -1.71 5.30 25.70
N GLN A 222 -1.16 4.13 25.36
CA GLN A 222 -1.94 3.02 24.81
C GLN A 222 -3.11 2.63 25.75
N LYS A 223 -2.87 2.61 27.06
CA LYS A 223 -3.90 2.26 28.06
C LYS A 223 -5.03 3.30 28.12
N ARG A 224 -4.70 4.60 28.10
CA ARG A 224 -5.69 5.68 28.26
C ARG A 224 -6.37 6.08 26.95
N CYS A 225 -5.73 5.79 25.82
CA CYS A 225 -6.22 6.13 24.48
C CYS A 225 -6.47 4.86 23.64
N ASP A 226 -6.91 3.78 24.29
CA ASP A 226 -7.16 2.50 23.65
C ASP A 226 -8.26 2.64 22.59
N ARG A 227 -7.93 2.23 21.36
CA ARG A 227 -8.79 2.44 20.19
C ARG A 227 -10.01 1.52 20.17
N THR A 228 -9.92 0.37 20.82
CA THR A 228 -11.05 -0.54 20.99
C THR A 228 -12.06 0.07 21.96
N GLN A 229 -11.61 0.52 23.12
CA GLN A 229 -12.45 1.16 24.13
C GLN A 229 -13.11 2.44 23.61
N VAL A 230 -12.36 3.28 22.88
CA VAL A 230 -12.93 4.49 22.25
C VAL A 230 -14.08 4.14 21.31
N ARG A 231 -13.94 3.08 20.48
CA ARG A 231 -15.00 2.65 19.56
C ARG A 231 -16.22 2.08 20.30
N GLU A 232 -16.00 1.33 21.38
CA GLU A 232 -17.08 0.81 22.24
C GLU A 232 -17.86 1.96 22.89
N VAL A 233 -17.16 2.98 23.38
CA VAL A 233 -17.78 4.19 23.94
C VAL A 233 -18.59 4.95 22.89
N LEU A 234 -18.06 5.13 21.67
CA LEU A 234 -18.81 5.76 20.58
C LEU A 234 -20.10 4.99 20.23
N ALA A 235 -20.06 3.66 20.26
CA ALA A 235 -21.25 2.84 20.02
C ALA A 235 -22.30 3.02 21.13
N ARG A 236 -21.89 3.09 22.40
CA ARG A 236 -22.77 3.35 23.55
C ARG A 236 -23.37 4.76 23.51
N LEU A 237 -22.57 5.77 23.16
CA LEU A 237 -23.03 7.14 22.95
C LEU A 237 -24.09 7.21 21.83
N ALA A 238 -23.87 6.51 20.72
CA ALA A 238 -24.86 6.40 19.65
C ALA A 238 -26.15 5.68 20.10
N GLY A 239 -26.06 4.82 21.12
CA GLY A 239 -27.18 4.16 21.79
C GLY A 239 -27.88 5.00 22.87
N GLY A 240 -27.43 6.23 23.12
CA GLY A 240 -28.05 7.16 24.09
C GLY A 240 -27.46 7.14 25.50
N GLU A 241 -26.37 6.40 25.73
CA GLU A 241 -25.69 6.38 27.04
C GLU A 241 -24.70 7.55 27.17
N GLU A 242 -25.21 8.76 27.43
CA GLU A 242 -24.40 9.99 27.50
C GLU A 242 -23.26 9.92 28.53
N GLU A 243 -23.48 9.23 29.66
CA GLU A 243 -22.48 9.02 30.73
C GLU A 243 -21.23 8.26 30.25
N ALA A 244 -21.30 7.54 29.12
CA ALA A 244 -20.13 6.89 28.54
C ALA A 244 -19.09 7.90 28.00
N GLY A 245 -19.49 9.16 27.81
CA GLY A 245 -18.67 10.22 27.20
C GLY A 245 -17.47 10.67 28.04
N ASP A 246 -17.53 10.55 29.37
CA ASP A 246 -16.47 11.02 30.27
C ASP A 246 -15.12 10.39 29.94
N PHE A 247 -15.11 9.07 29.74
CA PHE A 247 -13.91 8.34 29.31
C PHE A 247 -13.30 8.91 28.02
N LEU A 248 -14.15 9.20 27.01
CA LEU A 248 -13.69 9.70 25.72
C LEU A 248 -13.06 11.09 25.86
N PHE A 249 -13.69 11.98 26.64
CA PHE A 249 -13.16 13.32 26.86
C PHE A 249 -11.88 13.28 27.69
N GLU A 250 -11.78 12.45 28.73
CA GLU A 250 -10.54 12.24 29.46
C GLU A 250 -9.41 11.74 28.55
N ALA A 251 -9.70 10.76 27.68
CA ALA A 251 -8.74 10.24 26.71
C ALA A 251 -8.28 11.30 25.71
N LEU A 252 -9.19 12.17 25.25
CA LEU A 252 -8.88 13.28 24.34
C LEU A 252 -7.95 14.32 24.99
N HIS A 253 -8.25 14.76 26.21
CA HIS A 253 -7.38 15.69 26.94
C HIS A 253 -6.02 15.06 27.24
N PHE A 254 -6.00 13.78 27.64
CA PHE A 254 -4.75 13.07 27.91
C PHE A 254 -3.86 12.98 26.65
N ASP A 255 -4.42 12.55 25.51
CA ASP A 255 -3.70 12.51 24.22
C ASP A 255 -3.17 13.90 23.85
N HIS A 256 -4.02 14.93 23.96
CA HIS A 256 -3.64 16.31 23.62
C HIS A 256 -2.49 16.84 24.48
N HIS A 257 -2.64 16.80 25.81
CA HIS A 257 -1.63 17.34 26.72
C HIS A 257 -0.31 16.57 26.65
N LEU A 258 -0.36 15.24 26.49
CA LEU A 258 0.84 14.45 26.33
C LEU A 258 1.59 14.83 25.04
N ARG A 259 0.87 15.04 23.93
CA ARG A 259 1.46 15.54 22.67
C ARG A 259 2.06 16.94 22.86
N GLN A 260 1.36 17.86 23.51
CA GLN A 260 1.89 19.20 23.76
C GLN A 260 3.17 19.17 24.60
N MET A 261 3.23 18.31 25.62
CA MET A 261 4.44 18.10 26.43
C MET A 261 5.59 17.58 25.57
N LEU A 262 5.37 16.55 24.75
CA LEU A 262 6.41 16.00 23.86
C LEU A 262 6.93 17.02 22.85
N LEU A 263 6.04 17.86 22.31
CA LEU A 263 6.42 18.92 21.36
C LEU A 263 7.21 20.04 22.05
N ARG A 264 6.77 20.51 23.22
CA ARG A 264 7.33 21.72 23.86
C ARG A 264 8.52 21.42 24.76
N GLU A 265 8.44 20.37 25.57
CA GLU A 265 9.44 20.06 26.58
C GLU A 265 10.52 19.11 26.04
N TRP A 266 10.14 18.15 25.19
CA TRP A 266 11.10 17.21 24.59
C TRP A 266 11.54 17.64 23.20
N ASN A 267 11.02 18.77 22.70
CA ASN A 267 11.33 19.35 21.40
C ASN A 267 11.20 18.34 20.24
N LEU A 268 10.24 17.40 20.35
CA LEU A 268 9.96 16.44 19.28
C LEU A 268 9.18 17.13 18.16
N SER A 269 9.39 16.65 16.94
CA SER A 269 8.50 17.01 15.83
C SER A 269 7.14 16.33 16.00
N THR A 270 6.11 16.84 15.32
CA THR A 270 4.82 16.14 15.21
C THR A 270 5.00 14.72 14.67
N ALA A 271 5.89 14.56 13.67
CA ALA A 271 6.14 13.28 13.06
C ALA A 271 6.77 12.26 14.04
N ALA A 272 7.76 12.70 14.82
CA ALA A 272 8.36 11.86 15.85
C ALA A 272 7.39 11.55 16.99
N THR A 273 6.49 12.50 17.32
CA THR A 273 5.44 12.29 18.32
C THR A 273 4.47 11.18 17.90
N GLU A 274 4.10 11.11 16.62
CA GLU A 274 3.26 10.04 16.08
C GLU A 274 3.98 8.69 15.95
N MET A 275 5.32 8.67 15.92
CA MET A 275 6.06 7.43 16.11
C MET A 275 5.88 6.89 17.53
N LEU A 276 5.85 7.77 18.53
CA LEU A 276 5.68 7.38 19.93
C LEU A 276 4.23 7.12 20.31
N LEU A 277 3.27 7.92 19.84
CA LEU A 277 1.88 7.91 20.30
C LEU A 277 0.89 7.40 19.23
N GLY A 278 1.36 7.18 18.01
CA GLY A 278 0.49 7.03 16.85
C GLY A 278 -0.23 8.31 16.47
N ARG A 279 -1.17 8.22 15.53
CA ARG A 279 -2.03 9.35 15.16
C ARG A 279 -2.84 9.88 16.35
N SER A 280 -3.18 11.17 16.32
CA SER A 280 -3.94 11.78 17.41
C SER A 280 -5.31 11.10 17.59
N LEU A 281 -5.87 11.22 18.79
CA LEU A 281 -7.21 10.72 19.03
C LEU A 281 -8.25 11.50 18.21
N VAL A 282 -7.99 12.78 17.96
CA VAL A 282 -8.77 13.61 17.03
C VAL A 282 -8.75 13.05 15.60
N ASP A 283 -7.58 12.71 15.07
CA ASP A 283 -7.47 12.15 13.70
C ASP A 283 -8.11 10.76 13.59
N PHE A 284 -8.04 9.97 14.66
CA PHE A 284 -8.72 8.68 14.72
C PHE A 284 -10.24 8.84 14.71
N LEU A 285 -10.79 9.75 15.52
CA LEU A 285 -12.21 10.06 15.53
C LEU A 285 -12.68 10.59 14.17
N HIS A 286 -11.87 11.44 13.53
CA HIS A 286 -12.15 11.92 12.18
C HIS A 286 -12.23 10.77 11.16
N ALA A 287 -11.31 9.81 11.23
CA ALA A 287 -11.37 8.61 10.39
C ALA A 287 -12.60 7.72 10.67
N LEU A 288 -13.23 7.85 11.84
CA LEU A 288 -14.49 7.18 12.19
C LEU A 288 -15.73 8.03 11.85
N GLY A 289 -15.56 9.22 11.25
CA GLY A 289 -16.66 10.11 10.91
C GLY A 289 -17.12 11.00 12.05
N TYR A 290 -16.26 11.33 13.01
CA TYR A 290 -16.54 12.27 14.10
C TYR A 290 -15.55 13.42 14.12
N LYS A 291 -16.04 14.64 14.36
CA LYS A 291 -15.21 15.84 14.53
C LYS A 291 -15.09 16.17 16.01
N ALA A 292 -13.88 16.02 16.56
CA ALA A 292 -13.54 16.47 17.91
C ALA A 292 -12.83 17.82 17.84
N THR A 293 -13.35 18.83 18.53
CA THR A 293 -12.79 20.20 18.54
C THR A 293 -12.54 20.65 19.97
N LEU A 294 -11.32 21.10 20.25
CA LEU A 294 -10.97 21.74 21.53
C LEU A 294 -11.44 23.20 21.50
N THR A 295 -12.28 23.59 22.45
CA THR A 295 -12.75 24.98 22.59
C THR A 295 -11.69 25.87 23.25
N PRO A 296 -11.81 27.21 23.16
CA PRO A 296 -10.91 28.14 23.86
C PRO A 296 -10.88 27.95 25.37
N GLU A 297 -11.97 27.45 25.96
CA GLU A 297 -12.09 27.13 27.39
C GLU A 297 -11.34 25.84 27.77
N GLY A 298 -10.74 25.15 26.80
CA GLY A 298 -9.96 23.94 27.03
C GLY A 298 -10.81 22.68 27.18
N VAL A 299 -12.03 22.67 26.63
CA VAL A 299 -12.95 21.53 26.68
C VAL A 299 -13.16 20.96 25.28
N TYR A 300 -13.18 19.65 25.15
CA TYR A 300 -13.51 19.00 23.87
C TYR A 300 -15.01 18.96 23.60
N THR A 301 -15.37 19.23 22.35
CA THR A 301 -16.72 18.99 21.80
C THR A 301 -16.65 17.93 20.71
N LEU A 302 -17.65 17.06 20.64
CA LEU A 302 -17.76 16.01 19.64
C LEU A 302 -19.02 16.21 18.79
N ARG A 303 -18.90 16.11 17.47
CA ARG A 303 -20.03 16.15 16.52
C ARG A 303 -19.85 15.09 15.45
N PRO A 304 -20.92 14.56 14.85
CA PRO A 304 -20.81 13.79 13.61
C PRO A 304 -20.07 14.62 12.54
N GLY A 305 -19.17 13.97 11.81
CA GLY A 305 -18.53 14.58 10.64
C GLY A 305 -19.55 14.70 9.50
N GLU A 306 -19.52 15.83 8.79
CA GLU A 306 -20.24 15.96 7.53
C GLU A 306 -19.62 14.96 6.53
N GLN A 307 -20.45 14.19 5.84
CA GLN A 307 -19.99 13.35 4.73
C GLN A 307 -19.64 14.28 3.57
N GLU A 308 -18.34 14.54 3.36
CA GLU A 308 -17.81 15.05 2.09
C GLU A 308 -17.64 13.92 1.07
#